data_AF-A0A6L8TZ95-F1
#
_entry.id   AF-A0A6L8TZ95-F1
#
_cell.length_a   1.000
_cell.length_b   1.000
_cell.length_c   1.000
_cell.angle_alpha   90.00
_cell.angle_beta   90.00
_cell.angle_gamma   90.00
#
_symmetry.space_group_name_H-M   'P 1'
#
loop_
_entity.id
_entity.type
_entity.pdbx_description
1 polymer ?
#
loop_
_entity_poly.entity_id
_entity_poly.type
_entity_poly.pdbx_seq_one_letter_code
_entity_poly.pdbx_strand_id
1 'polypeptide(L)'
;MSEEMTNNWNDIDKNTMGKCYLNIKAIFVIKILTISMAFLFTSCHSGYLSIGYQVYPGAVWDNKHTKVAFIASKTAYRSAKGITRFPDGGIPRYLLSDVGLYVFDYENKILDELISFNELAGWLGPYSSKWDVKLVLTDTMVYYLLSPVPDWNWQIGQARTPENSQHIASLKERYKQAHAFDVHTRNDNIIDSTVFNNLFAGSKDVYSCDLTLLNKQLAEIPLTDWGLKLDEIFPKPDRKYIEETIYLRNPSSQTRRAVIEQIIAKLSKAEIELLLEKMDAYKERLEGLKKTEYEIYSKDTYEQIKALL
;
A
#
# COMPACT_ATOMS: atom_id res chain seq x y z
N MET A 1 -33.62 20.11 79.54
CA MET A 1 -33.24 20.88 78.34
C MET A 1 -31.73 20.81 78.18
N SER A 2 -31.32 19.64 77.75
CA SER A 2 -29.98 19.14 77.46
C SER A 2 -30.16 18.41 76.12
N GLU A 3 -29.11 18.31 75.30
CA GLU A 3 -29.00 17.50 74.07
C GLU A 3 -29.32 18.11 72.68
N GLU A 4 -29.84 19.33 72.53
CA GLU A 4 -30.15 19.83 71.17
C GLU A 4 -29.07 20.66 70.45
N MET A 5 -28.01 21.13 71.14
CA MET A 5 -27.01 22.02 70.50
C MET A 5 -25.69 21.35 70.06
N THR A 6 -25.38 20.13 70.50
CA THR A 6 -24.12 19.44 70.17
C THR A 6 -24.18 18.61 68.88
N ASN A 7 -25.38 18.35 68.33
CA ASN A 7 -25.53 17.58 67.08
C ASN A 7 -25.31 18.43 65.82
N ASN A 8 -25.38 19.76 65.91
CA ASN A 8 -25.37 20.62 64.71
C ASN A 8 -23.95 20.88 64.15
N TRP A 9 -22.91 20.84 64.98
CA TRP A 9 -21.53 21.09 64.54
C TRP A 9 -20.88 19.86 63.85
N ASN A 10 -21.20 18.64 64.30
CA ASN A 10 -20.70 17.41 63.67
C ASN A 10 -21.33 17.14 62.28
N ASP A 11 -22.54 17.62 62.03
CA ASP A 11 -23.21 17.48 60.74
C ASP A 11 -22.70 18.49 59.70
N ILE A 12 -22.34 19.70 60.11
CA ILE A 12 -21.76 20.71 59.21
C ILE A 12 -20.40 20.24 58.68
N ASP A 13 -19.55 19.64 59.53
CA ASP A 13 -18.21 19.22 59.12
C ASP A 13 -18.23 18.00 58.17
N LYS A 14 -19.13 17.04 58.41
CA LYS A 14 -19.37 15.89 57.49
C LYS A 14 -19.92 16.31 56.13
N ASN A 15 -20.86 17.25 56.11
CA ASN A 15 -21.50 17.69 54.87
C ASN A 15 -20.54 18.52 54.00
N THR A 16 -19.62 19.25 54.62
CA THR A 16 -18.60 20.06 53.95
C THR A 16 -17.45 19.20 53.40
N MET A 17 -16.96 18.22 54.18
CA MET A 17 -15.99 17.23 53.67
C MET A 17 -16.56 16.36 52.54
N GLY A 18 -17.83 15.94 52.65
CA GLY A 18 -18.51 15.15 51.60
C GLY A 18 -18.60 15.90 50.27
N LYS A 19 -18.97 17.20 50.30
CA LYS A 19 -18.99 18.05 49.10
C LYS A 19 -17.61 18.28 48.49
N CYS A 20 -16.58 18.45 49.33
CA CYS A 20 -15.21 18.63 48.86
C CYS A 20 -14.67 17.35 48.19
N TYR A 21 -14.93 16.19 48.78
CA TYR A 21 -14.56 14.88 48.24
C TYR A 21 -15.30 14.54 46.92
N LEU A 22 -16.60 14.88 46.84
CA LEU A 22 -17.39 14.74 45.61
C LEU A 22 -16.88 15.66 44.49
N ASN A 23 -16.49 16.89 44.80
CA ASN A 23 -15.90 17.81 43.83
C ASN A 23 -14.54 17.32 43.31
N ILE A 24 -13.68 16.80 44.20
CA ILE A 24 -12.38 16.24 43.79
C ILE A 24 -12.57 15.02 42.89
N LYS A 25 -13.51 14.12 43.21
CA LYS A 25 -13.87 12.98 42.36
C LYS A 25 -14.42 13.42 41.01
N ALA A 26 -15.31 14.41 40.97
CA ALA A 26 -15.87 14.92 39.73
C ALA A 26 -14.79 15.55 38.83
N ILE A 27 -13.88 16.35 39.39
CA ILE A 27 -12.75 16.93 38.67
C ILE A 27 -11.82 15.83 38.12
N PHE A 28 -11.56 14.78 38.91
CA PHE A 28 -10.72 13.66 38.48
C PHE A 28 -11.36 12.88 37.32
N VAL A 29 -12.67 12.58 37.41
CA VAL A 29 -13.43 11.91 36.34
C VAL A 29 -13.45 12.76 35.07
N ILE A 30 -13.73 14.07 35.17
CA ILE A 30 -13.72 14.98 34.01
C ILE A 30 -12.34 15.04 33.36
N LYS A 31 -11.25 15.06 34.14
CA LYS A 31 -9.89 15.02 33.61
C LYS A 31 -9.59 13.71 32.87
N ILE A 32 -9.96 12.56 33.45
CA ILE A 32 -9.80 11.25 32.78
C ILE A 32 -10.61 11.20 31.49
N LEU A 33 -11.85 11.68 31.51
CA LEU A 33 -12.74 11.65 30.35
C LEU A 33 -12.22 12.58 29.24
N THR A 34 -11.72 13.77 29.59
CA THR A 34 -11.11 14.70 28.64
C THR A 34 -9.82 14.14 28.01
N ILE A 35 -8.96 13.52 28.82
CA ILE A 35 -7.74 12.84 28.33
C ILE A 35 -8.11 11.66 27.43
N SER A 36 -9.10 10.85 27.83
CA SER A 36 -9.56 9.70 27.05
C SER A 36 -10.19 10.14 25.73
N MET A 37 -10.97 11.21 25.73
CA MET A 37 -11.52 11.83 24.52
C MET A 37 -10.40 12.37 23.61
N ALA A 38 -9.35 12.97 24.18
CA ALA A 38 -8.18 13.42 23.41
C ALA A 38 -7.44 12.24 22.74
N PHE A 39 -7.37 11.07 23.39
CA PHE A 39 -6.85 9.85 22.76
C PHE A 39 -7.72 9.37 21.59
N LEU A 40 -9.04 9.54 21.64
CA LEU A 40 -9.97 9.21 20.55
C LEU A 40 -9.78 10.11 19.31
N PHE A 41 -9.26 11.33 19.46
CA PHE A 41 -8.97 12.22 18.34
C PHE A 41 -7.63 11.93 17.64
N THR A 42 -6.82 11.00 18.14
CA THR A 42 -5.58 10.61 17.45
C THR A 42 -5.89 9.67 16.29
N SER A 43 -5.50 10.05 15.06
CA SER A 43 -5.79 9.26 13.84
C SER A 43 -5.39 7.79 14.00
N CYS A 44 -6.31 6.84 13.81
CA CYS A 44 -6.05 5.40 13.94
C CYS A 44 -5.07 4.81 12.91
N HIS A 45 -4.50 5.64 12.04
CA HIS A 45 -3.59 5.25 10.98
C HIS A 45 -2.32 6.10 11.03
N SER A 46 -1.19 5.48 10.67
CA SER A 46 0.13 6.10 10.54
C SER A 46 0.05 7.40 9.75
N GLY A 47 0.82 8.43 10.12
CA GLY A 47 0.96 9.64 9.31
C GLY A 47 1.78 9.42 8.02
N TYR A 48 2.36 8.23 7.86
CA TYR A 48 3.26 7.87 6.78
C TYR A 48 2.54 7.05 5.71
N LEU A 49 2.83 7.37 4.46
CA LEU A 49 2.34 6.66 3.29
C LEU A 49 3.25 5.45 3.01
N SER A 50 2.67 4.28 2.79
CA SER A 50 3.35 3.14 2.18
C SER A 50 2.83 2.98 0.75
N ILE A 51 3.70 3.00 -0.24
CA ILE A 51 3.37 2.67 -1.62
C ILE A 51 4.16 1.46 -2.09
N GLY A 52 3.68 0.79 -3.12
CA GLY A 52 4.43 -0.26 -3.79
C GLY A 52 3.62 -0.94 -4.89
N TYR A 53 4.31 -1.77 -5.66
CA TYR A 53 3.71 -2.66 -6.64
C TYR A 53 4.14 -4.11 -6.37
N GLN A 54 3.36 -5.07 -6.87
CA GLN A 54 3.69 -6.48 -6.81
C GLN A 54 3.34 -7.15 -8.13
N VAL A 55 4.35 -7.71 -8.80
CA VAL A 55 4.15 -8.53 -10.00
C VAL A 55 3.63 -9.91 -9.60
N TYR A 56 2.59 -10.38 -10.28
CA TYR A 56 1.99 -11.68 -10.05
C TYR A 56 2.76 -12.78 -10.79
N PRO A 57 2.70 -14.03 -10.31
CA PRO A 57 3.19 -15.16 -11.08
C PRO A 57 2.48 -15.30 -12.44
N GLY A 58 3.19 -15.85 -13.43
CA GLY A 58 2.66 -16.06 -14.77
C GLY A 58 3.01 -14.98 -15.79
N ALA A 59 4.06 -14.19 -15.55
CA ALA A 59 4.62 -13.30 -16.56
C ALA A 59 5.14 -14.07 -17.77
N VAL A 60 4.93 -13.54 -18.98
CA VAL A 60 5.27 -14.20 -20.25
C VAL A 60 5.99 -13.27 -21.20
N TRP A 61 7.01 -13.81 -21.88
CA TRP A 61 7.71 -13.16 -22.98
C TRP A 61 6.89 -13.19 -24.27
N ASP A 62 7.16 -12.23 -25.15
CA ASP A 62 6.83 -12.37 -26.56
C ASP A 62 7.77 -13.38 -27.24
N ASN A 63 7.44 -13.75 -28.49
CA ASN A 63 8.25 -14.66 -29.29
C ASN A 63 9.72 -14.19 -29.45
N LYS A 64 9.97 -12.88 -29.47
CA LYS A 64 11.32 -12.29 -29.65
C LYS A 64 12.06 -12.01 -28.34
N HIS A 65 11.43 -12.23 -27.19
CA HIS A 65 11.99 -11.91 -25.87
C HIS A 65 12.39 -10.43 -25.72
N THR A 66 11.62 -9.54 -26.33
CA THR A 66 11.78 -8.08 -26.24
C THR A 66 10.79 -7.45 -25.27
N LYS A 67 9.64 -8.09 -25.07
CA LYS A 67 8.55 -7.59 -24.25
C LYS A 67 8.03 -8.65 -23.31
N VAL A 68 7.60 -8.23 -22.12
CA VAL A 68 6.97 -9.11 -21.14
C VAL A 68 5.59 -8.60 -20.79
N ALA A 69 4.58 -9.47 -20.90
CA ALA A 69 3.25 -9.22 -20.36
C ALA A 69 3.14 -9.83 -18.96
N PHE A 70 2.55 -9.09 -18.03
CA PHE A 70 2.34 -9.56 -16.66
C PHE A 70 1.16 -8.85 -16.00
N ILE A 71 0.60 -9.50 -14.99
CA ILE A 71 -0.33 -8.85 -14.06
C ILE A 71 0.45 -8.29 -12.89
N ALA A 72 0.12 -7.08 -12.45
CA ALA A 72 0.68 -6.51 -11.24
C ALA A 72 -0.39 -5.76 -10.46
N SER A 73 -0.23 -5.74 -9.14
CA SER A 73 -0.99 -4.86 -8.26
C SER A 73 -0.19 -3.62 -7.90
N LYS A 74 -0.90 -2.51 -7.69
CA LYS A 74 -0.37 -1.24 -7.19
C LYS A 74 -1.14 -0.87 -5.95
N THR A 75 -0.43 -0.56 -4.87
CA THR A 75 -1.06 -0.21 -3.60
C THR A 75 -0.46 1.06 -3.01
N ALA A 76 -1.31 1.84 -2.37
CA ALA A 76 -0.91 2.92 -1.50
C ALA A 76 -1.79 2.88 -0.25
N TYR A 77 -1.19 2.84 0.93
CA TYR A 77 -1.93 2.70 2.17
C TYR A 77 -1.24 3.37 3.36
N ARG A 78 -2.03 3.60 4.41
CA ARG A 78 -1.56 4.03 5.72
C ARG A 78 -1.81 2.90 6.72
N SER A 79 -0.74 2.36 7.30
CA SER A 79 -0.85 1.27 8.28
C SER A 79 -1.68 1.69 9.49
N ALA A 80 -2.39 0.74 10.11
CA ALA A 80 -3.06 0.97 11.39
C ALA A 80 -2.03 1.33 12.49
N LYS A 81 -2.44 2.11 13.50
CA LYS A 81 -1.55 2.52 14.60
C LYS A 81 -2.23 2.43 15.97
N GLY A 82 -1.43 2.31 17.01
CA GLY A 82 -1.94 2.22 18.38
C GLY A 82 -2.78 0.95 18.56
N ILE A 83 -3.94 1.07 19.20
CA ILE A 83 -4.81 -0.08 19.50
C ILE A 83 -5.35 -0.77 18.25
N THR A 84 -5.50 -0.05 17.12
CA THR A 84 -6.05 -0.62 15.88
C THR A 84 -5.05 -1.53 15.16
N ARG A 85 -3.78 -1.58 15.60
CA ARG A 85 -2.77 -2.50 15.09
C ARG A 85 -2.95 -3.93 15.61
N PHE A 86 -3.67 -4.14 16.71
CA PHE A 86 -3.84 -5.48 17.29
C PHE A 86 -5.04 -6.21 16.68
N PRO A 87 -4.98 -7.54 16.51
CA PRO A 87 -3.88 -8.46 16.89
C PRO A 87 -2.77 -8.60 15.83
N ASP A 88 -3.06 -8.35 14.56
CA ASP A 88 -2.19 -8.72 13.42
C ASP A 88 -1.89 -7.54 12.49
N GLY A 89 -1.23 -6.51 13.02
CA GLY A 89 -0.89 -5.31 12.25
C GLY A 89 -2.06 -4.35 11.97
N GLY A 90 -3.31 -4.82 12.15
CA GLY A 90 -4.52 -4.05 11.93
C GLY A 90 -4.89 -3.90 10.46
N ILE A 91 -6.09 -3.38 10.20
CA ILE A 91 -6.53 -3.13 8.83
C ILE A 91 -5.93 -1.79 8.36
N PRO A 92 -5.08 -1.78 7.31
CA PRO A 92 -4.57 -0.53 6.77
C PRO A 92 -5.68 0.25 6.07
N ARG A 93 -5.53 1.57 6.01
CA ARG A 93 -6.36 2.41 5.16
C ARG A 93 -5.72 2.51 3.80
N TYR A 94 -6.28 1.81 2.83
CA TYR A 94 -5.91 1.96 1.42
C TYR A 94 -6.38 3.32 0.89
N LEU A 95 -5.49 3.97 0.16
CA LEU A 95 -5.71 5.19 -0.63
C LEU A 95 -5.72 4.85 -2.13
N LEU A 96 -4.98 3.83 -2.52
CA LEU A 96 -4.96 3.23 -3.85
C LEU A 96 -4.85 1.71 -3.71
N SER A 97 -5.62 0.98 -4.52
CA SER A 97 -5.51 -0.47 -4.66
C SER A 97 -6.02 -0.83 -6.04
N ASP A 98 -5.11 -1.13 -6.96
CA ASP A 98 -5.40 -1.46 -8.35
C ASP A 98 -4.66 -2.74 -8.74
N VAL A 99 -5.20 -3.47 -9.71
CA VAL A 99 -4.58 -4.62 -10.36
C VAL A 99 -4.75 -4.43 -11.85
N GLY A 100 -3.66 -4.44 -12.60
CA GLY A 100 -3.68 -4.19 -14.03
C GLY A 100 -2.87 -5.21 -14.83
N LEU A 101 -3.15 -5.26 -16.13
CA LEU A 101 -2.33 -5.91 -17.13
C LEU A 101 -1.30 -4.91 -17.66
N TYR A 102 -0.05 -5.31 -17.65
CA TYR A 102 1.08 -4.50 -18.08
C TYR A 102 1.84 -5.19 -19.20
N VAL A 103 2.45 -4.39 -20.06
CA VAL A 103 3.52 -4.81 -20.96
C VAL A 103 4.75 -3.97 -20.67
N PHE A 104 5.89 -4.63 -20.50
CA PHE A 104 7.18 -3.99 -20.31
C PHE A 104 8.09 -4.28 -21.49
N ASP A 105 8.57 -3.21 -22.14
CA ASP A 105 9.56 -3.25 -23.20
C ASP A 105 10.98 -3.17 -22.59
N TYR A 106 11.74 -4.26 -22.73
CA TYR A 106 13.05 -4.39 -22.11
C TYR A 106 14.12 -3.48 -22.73
N GLU A 107 14.02 -3.21 -24.04
CA GLU A 107 15.00 -2.40 -24.77
C GLU A 107 14.77 -0.93 -24.48
N ASN A 108 13.51 -0.48 -24.60
CA ASN A 108 13.16 0.92 -24.45
C ASN A 108 12.92 1.33 -22.99
N LYS A 109 12.86 0.37 -22.06
CA LYS A 109 12.51 0.58 -20.64
C LYS A 109 11.15 1.27 -20.47
N ILE A 110 10.18 0.92 -21.32
CA ILE A 110 8.83 1.48 -21.28
C ILE A 110 7.90 0.49 -20.60
N LEU A 111 7.16 0.98 -19.60
CA LEU A 111 6.10 0.24 -18.93
C LEU A 111 4.75 0.81 -19.35
N ASP A 112 3.93 -0.02 -19.99
CA ASP A 112 2.58 0.34 -20.40
C ASP A 112 1.55 -0.43 -19.57
N GLU A 113 0.66 0.30 -18.88
CA GLU A 113 -0.57 -0.27 -18.36
C GLU A 113 -1.58 -0.40 -19.50
N LEU A 114 -2.02 -1.63 -19.78
CA LEU A 114 -2.94 -1.93 -20.88
C LEU A 114 -4.40 -1.78 -20.46
N ILE A 115 -4.77 -2.43 -19.35
CA ILE A 115 -6.13 -2.45 -18.79
C ILE A 115 -6.06 -2.63 -17.28
N SER A 116 -7.00 -2.02 -16.56
CA SER A 116 -7.18 -2.19 -15.11
C SER A 116 -8.33 -3.15 -14.80
N PHE A 117 -8.15 -3.97 -13.78
CA PHE A 117 -9.10 -4.92 -13.22
C PHE A 117 -9.63 -4.47 -11.86
N ASN A 118 -9.75 -3.15 -11.65
CA ASN A 118 -10.22 -2.52 -10.42
C ASN A 118 -11.52 -3.14 -9.87
N GLU A 119 -12.47 -3.50 -10.74
CA GLU A 119 -13.72 -4.13 -10.29
C GLU A 119 -13.48 -5.50 -9.63
N LEU A 120 -12.64 -6.34 -10.24
CA LEU A 120 -12.30 -7.66 -9.70
C LEU A 120 -11.39 -7.52 -8.47
N ALA A 121 -10.47 -6.56 -8.48
CA ALA A 121 -9.64 -6.22 -7.34
C ALA A 121 -10.43 -5.66 -6.16
N GLY A 122 -11.53 -4.95 -6.39
CA GLY A 122 -12.44 -4.52 -5.33
C GLY A 122 -13.05 -5.68 -4.56
N TRP A 123 -13.27 -6.82 -5.23
CA TRP A 123 -13.77 -8.05 -4.61
C TRP A 123 -12.65 -8.93 -4.02
N LEU A 124 -11.63 -9.26 -4.81
CA LEU A 124 -10.56 -10.18 -4.40
C LEU A 124 -9.52 -9.50 -3.51
N GLY A 125 -9.25 -8.22 -3.74
CA GLY A 125 -8.11 -7.49 -3.21
C GLY A 125 -6.85 -7.62 -4.09
N PRO A 126 -5.79 -6.86 -3.77
CA PRO A 126 -4.59 -6.72 -4.61
C PRO A 126 -3.53 -7.81 -4.39
N TYR A 127 -3.87 -8.90 -3.72
CA TYR A 127 -2.91 -9.93 -3.31
C TYR A 127 -2.81 -11.03 -4.37
N SER A 128 -1.61 -11.25 -4.92
CA SER A 128 -1.38 -12.23 -6.00
C SER A 128 -1.90 -13.63 -5.70
N SER A 129 -1.85 -14.09 -4.44
CA SER A 129 -2.31 -15.41 -4.01
C SER A 129 -3.81 -15.67 -4.21
N LYS A 130 -4.59 -14.62 -4.49
CA LYS A 130 -6.03 -14.73 -4.77
C LYS A 130 -6.36 -14.78 -6.25
N TRP A 131 -5.38 -14.64 -7.12
CA TRP A 131 -5.55 -14.55 -8.56
C TRP A 131 -4.87 -15.72 -9.27
N ASP A 132 -5.65 -16.46 -10.05
CA ASP A 132 -5.16 -17.39 -11.06
C ASP A 132 -5.08 -16.64 -12.38
N VAL A 133 -3.88 -16.61 -12.96
CA VAL A 133 -3.52 -15.78 -14.10
C VAL A 133 -2.96 -16.68 -15.20
N LYS A 134 -3.52 -16.57 -16.40
CA LYS A 134 -2.99 -17.21 -17.61
C LYS A 134 -2.79 -16.14 -18.67
N LEU A 135 -1.57 -16.03 -19.17
CA LEU A 135 -1.19 -15.03 -20.18
C LEU A 135 -0.55 -15.70 -21.39
N VAL A 136 -0.76 -15.09 -22.56
CA VAL A 136 0.00 -15.35 -23.78
C VAL A 136 0.31 -14.00 -24.42
N LEU A 137 1.57 -13.77 -24.78
CA LEU A 137 1.97 -12.55 -25.47
C LEU A 137 2.42 -12.87 -26.90
N THR A 138 1.94 -12.08 -27.84
CA THR A 138 2.41 -12.04 -29.22
C THR A 138 2.92 -10.64 -29.54
N ASP A 139 3.37 -10.39 -30.77
CA ASP A 139 3.87 -9.08 -31.19
C ASP A 139 2.85 -7.93 -30.98
N THR A 140 1.54 -8.21 -31.13
CA THR A 140 0.48 -7.17 -31.10
C THR A 140 -0.66 -7.45 -30.13
N MET A 141 -0.79 -8.69 -29.64
CA MET A 141 -1.89 -9.11 -28.78
C MET A 141 -1.40 -9.68 -27.47
N VAL A 142 -2.10 -9.33 -26.38
CA VAL A 142 -2.02 -10.02 -25.10
C VAL A 142 -3.31 -10.79 -24.88
N TYR A 143 -3.20 -12.11 -24.80
CA TYR A 143 -4.31 -12.97 -24.43
C TYR A 143 -4.26 -13.22 -22.93
N TYR A 144 -5.41 -13.10 -22.27
CA TYR A 144 -5.47 -13.28 -20.82
C TYR A 144 -6.74 -14.00 -20.37
N LEU A 145 -6.61 -14.75 -19.28
CA LEU A 145 -7.71 -15.31 -18.53
C LEU A 145 -7.41 -15.16 -17.04
N LEU A 146 -8.35 -14.55 -16.31
CA LEU A 146 -8.22 -14.27 -14.89
C LEU A 146 -9.34 -14.97 -14.13
N SER A 147 -8.99 -15.65 -13.05
CA SER A 147 -9.96 -16.24 -12.15
C SER A 147 -9.51 -16.11 -10.69
N PRO A 148 -10.45 -16.12 -9.73
CA PRO A 148 -10.07 -16.21 -8.34
C PRO A 148 -9.50 -17.60 -8.04
N VAL A 149 -8.45 -17.67 -7.22
CA VAL A 149 -7.84 -18.94 -6.79
C VAL A 149 -8.85 -19.80 -6.01
N PRO A 150 -9.56 -19.28 -4.99
CA PRO A 150 -10.80 -19.92 -4.59
C PRO A 150 -11.79 -19.69 -5.72
N ASP A 151 -12.20 -20.76 -6.39
CA ASP A 151 -13.03 -20.68 -7.58
C ASP A 151 -14.29 -19.82 -7.42
N TRP A 152 -14.92 -19.48 -8.55
CA TRP A 152 -16.12 -18.64 -8.55
C TRP A 152 -17.27 -19.17 -7.69
N ASN A 153 -17.42 -20.48 -7.54
CA ASN A 153 -18.50 -21.05 -6.73
C ASN A 153 -18.23 -20.82 -5.24
N TRP A 154 -16.97 -20.95 -4.81
CA TRP A 154 -16.57 -20.57 -3.47
C TRP A 154 -16.83 -19.09 -3.20
N GLN A 155 -16.47 -18.20 -4.15
CA GLN A 155 -16.72 -16.77 -4.00
C GLN A 155 -18.21 -16.46 -3.80
N ILE A 156 -19.09 -17.05 -4.63
CA ILE A 156 -20.54 -16.90 -4.51
C ILE A 156 -21.03 -17.41 -3.14
N GLY A 157 -20.48 -18.53 -2.65
CA GLY A 157 -20.81 -19.07 -1.32
C GLY A 157 -20.41 -18.16 -0.14
N GLN A 158 -19.47 -17.23 -0.33
CA GLN A 158 -19.08 -16.23 0.67
C GLN A 158 -19.94 -14.95 0.64
N ALA A 159 -20.90 -14.85 -0.30
CA ALA A 159 -21.76 -13.68 -0.39
C ALA A 159 -22.63 -13.53 0.87
N ARG A 160 -22.40 -12.45 1.61
CA ARG A 160 -23.16 -12.15 2.84
C ARG A 160 -24.57 -11.58 2.58
N THR A 161 -24.81 -11.07 1.38
CA THR A 161 -26.08 -10.45 0.98
C THR A 161 -26.46 -10.86 -0.44
N PRO A 162 -27.74 -10.80 -0.82
CA PRO A 162 -28.19 -11.05 -2.19
C PRO A 162 -27.51 -10.14 -3.22
N GLU A 163 -27.28 -8.87 -2.87
CA GLU A 163 -26.62 -7.89 -3.74
C GLU A 163 -25.16 -8.28 -4.01
N ASN A 164 -24.44 -8.72 -2.97
CA ASN A 164 -23.08 -9.24 -3.13
C ASN A 164 -23.07 -10.49 -4.01
N SER A 165 -24.03 -11.39 -3.84
CA SER A 165 -24.14 -12.59 -4.67
C SER A 165 -24.34 -12.25 -6.14
N GLN A 166 -25.24 -11.31 -6.45
CA GLN A 166 -25.48 -10.84 -7.81
C GLN A 166 -24.25 -10.13 -8.40
N HIS A 167 -23.55 -9.34 -7.59
CA HIS A 167 -22.30 -8.69 -8.00
C HIS A 167 -21.20 -9.71 -8.34
N ILE A 168 -21.02 -10.75 -7.51
CA ILE A 168 -20.04 -11.80 -7.80
C ILE A 168 -20.44 -12.60 -9.05
N ALA A 169 -21.73 -12.85 -9.26
CA ALA A 169 -22.22 -13.50 -10.46
C ALA A 169 -21.93 -12.69 -11.73
N SER A 170 -22.09 -11.35 -11.70
CA SER A 170 -21.76 -10.51 -12.85
C SER A 170 -20.25 -10.47 -13.12
N LEU A 171 -19.42 -10.43 -12.08
CA LEU A 171 -17.97 -10.58 -12.20
C LEU A 171 -17.60 -11.93 -12.82
N LYS A 172 -18.21 -13.03 -12.36
CA LYS A 172 -18.01 -14.37 -12.93
C LYS A 172 -18.30 -14.40 -14.42
N GLU A 173 -19.43 -13.85 -14.86
CA GLU A 173 -19.79 -13.85 -16.29
C GLU A 173 -18.76 -13.13 -17.15
N ARG A 174 -18.20 -12.01 -16.67
CA ARG A 174 -17.18 -11.23 -17.39
C ARG A 174 -15.81 -11.90 -17.43
N TYR A 175 -15.35 -12.42 -16.29
CA TYR A 175 -13.97 -12.87 -16.13
C TYR A 175 -13.78 -14.39 -16.32
N LYS A 176 -14.85 -15.19 -16.41
CA LYS A 176 -14.74 -16.61 -16.77
C LYS A 176 -14.29 -16.85 -18.22
N GLN A 177 -14.37 -15.83 -19.06
CA GLN A 177 -14.05 -15.89 -20.48
C GLN A 177 -12.61 -15.43 -20.72
N ALA A 178 -11.96 -16.02 -21.71
CA ALA A 178 -10.65 -15.56 -22.16
C ALA A 178 -10.80 -14.32 -23.05
N HIS A 179 -9.82 -13.44 -22.99
CA HIS A 179 -9.81 -12.17 -23.72
C HIS A 179 -8.55 -12.05 -24.59
N ALA A 180 -8.67 -11.29 -25.66
CA ALA A 180 -7.60 -10.85 -26.54
C ALA A 180 -7.55 -9.33 -26.54
N PHE A 181 -6.47 -8.79 -26.01
CA PHE A 181 -6.22 -7.36 -25.92
C PHE A 181 -5.23 -6.92 -27.01
N ASP A 182 -5.67 -6.03 -27.90
CA ASP A 182 -4.78 -5.41 -28.90
C ASP A 182 -3.99 -4.26 -28.26
N VAL A 183 -2.66 -4.40 -28.22
CA VAL A 183 -1.75 -3.44 -27.56
C VAL A 183 -1.80 -2.07 -28.23
N HIS A 184 -2.04 -2.01 -29.55
CA HIS A 184 -2.04 -0.78 -30.32
C HIS A 184 -3.39 -0.10 -30.35
N THR A 185 -4.47 -0.85 -30.62
CA THR A 185 -5.81 -0.27 -30.71
C THR A 185 -6.50 -0.14 -29.35
N ARG A 186 -5.94 -0.76 -28.29
CA ARG A 186 -6.53 -0.85 -26.94
C ARG A 186 -7.92 -1.49 -26.93
N ASN A 187 -8.19 -2.36 -27.91
CA ASN A 187 -9.46 -3.09 -27.99
C ASN A 187 -9.33 -4.39 -27.21
N ASP A 188 -10.33 -4.65 -26.36
CA ASP A 188 -10.43 -5.86 -25.56
C ASP A 188 -11.62 -6.68 -26.05
N ASN A 189 -11.35 -7.89 -26.54
CA ASN A 189 -12.38 -8.75 -27.12
C ASN A 189 -12.39 -10.12 -26.47
N ILE A 190 -13.58 -10.62 -26.16
CA ILE A 190 -13.79 -11.99 -25.73
C ILE A 190 -13.41 -12.95 -26.88
N ILE A 191 -12.71 -14.02 -26.55
CA ILE A 191 -12.34 -15.08 -27.50
C ILE A 191 -12.83 -16.45 -27.07
N ASP A 192 -12.89 -17.36 -28.03
CA ASP A 192 -13.27 -18.75 -27.78
C ASP A 192 -12.25 -19.45 -26.87
N SER A 193 -12.77 -20.22 -25.90
CA SER A 193 -11.95 -20.92 -24.91
C SER A 193 -11.04 -21.99 -25.52
N THR A 194 -11.45 -22.64 -26.60
CA THR A 194 -10.64 -23.65 -27.30
C THR A 194 -9.45 -22.97 -27.98
N VAL A 195 -9.69 -21.83 -28.63
CA VAL A 195 -8.64 -21.00 -29.24
C VAL A 195 -7.63 -20.56 -28.18
N PHE A 196 -8.09 -20.00 -27.06
CA PHE A 196 -7.21 -19.60 -25.97
C PHE A 196 -6.40 -20.77 -25.40
N ASN A 197 -7.05 -21.90 -25.11
CA ASN A 197 -6.39 -23.06 -24.51
C ASN A 197 -5.31 -23.64 -25.43
N ASN A 198 -5.54 -23.65 -26.75
CA ASN A 198 -4.53 -24.10 -27.72
C ASN A 198 -3.31 -23.17 -27.75
N LEU A 199 -3.53 -21.85 -27.74
CA LEU A 199 -2.45 -20.86 -27.65
C LEU A 199 -1.66 -21.01 -26.35
N PHE A 200 -2.37 -21.05 -25.21
CA PHE A 200 -1.75 -21.15 -23.90
C PHE A 200 -0.97 -22.45 -23.70
N ALA A 201 -1.51 -23.58 -24.17
CA ALA A 201 -0.81 -24.87 -24.08
C ALA A 201 0.51 -24.87 -24.88
N GLY A 202 0.54 -24.18 -26.04
CA GLY A 202 1.76 -24.04 -26.85
C GLY A 202 2.79 -23.05 -26.31
N SER A 203 2.39 -22.12 -25.43
CA SER A 203 3.25 -21.01 -24.98
C SER A 203 3.72 -21.09 -23.53
N LYS A 204 2.93 -21.71 -22.63
CA LYS A 204 3.07 -21.56 -21.17
C LYS A 204 4.47 -21.89 -20.62
N ASP A 205 5.14 -22.90 -21.17
CA ASP A 205 6.45 -23.34 -20.66
C ASP A 205 7.60 -22.70 -21.45
N VAL A 206 7.37 -22.43 -22.75
CA VAL A 206 8.39 -21.90 -23.68
C VAL A 206 8.68 -20.42 -23.42
N TYR A 207 7.65 -19.63 -23.13
CA TYR A 207 7.76 -18.18 -22.99
C TYR A 207 7.56 -17.71 -21.55
N SER A 208 7.71 -18.61 -20.56
CA SER A 208 7.66 -18.22 -19.16
C SER A 208 8.78 -17.23 -18.82
N CYS A 209 8.47 -16.18 -18.07
CA CYS A 209 9.44 -15.18 -17.65
C CYS A 209 9.87 -15.40 -16.19
N ASP A 210 11.18 -15.35 -15.92
CA ASP A 210 11.72 -15.37 -14.57
C ASP A 210 11.36 -14.07 -13.84
N LEU A 211 10.52 -14.20 -12.80
CA LEU A 211 10.04 -13.05 -12.02
C LEU A 211 11.16 -12.34 -11.27
N THR A 212 12.25 -13.01 -10.91
CA THR A 212 13.37 -12.37 -10.21
C THR A 212 14.10 -11.42 -11.15
N LEU A 213 14.37 -11.88 -12.38
CA LEU A 213 14.97 -11.06 -13.43
C LEU A 213 14.05 -9.90 -13.84
N LEU A 214 12.77 -10.17 -14.02
CA LEU A 214 11.77 -9.15 -14.33
C LEU A 214 11.69 -8.10 -13.22
N ASN A 215 11.53 -8.50 -11.96
CA ASN A 215 11.46 -7.56 -10.84
C ASN A 215 12.73 -6.71 -10.71
N LYS A 216 13.91 -7.27 -11.01
CA LYS A 216 15.16 -6.51 -11.03
C LYS A 216 15.13 -5.39 -12.08
N GLN A 217 14.60 -5.65 -13.28
CA GLN A 217 14.46 -4.63 -14.32
C GLN A 217 13.37 -3.61 -13.99
N LEU A 218 12.23 -4.06 -13.47
CA LEU A 218 11.14 -3.18 -13.05
C LEU A 218 11.52 -2.28 -11.87
N ALA A 219 12.48 -2.70 -11.04
CA ALA A 219 13.02 -1.87 -9.96
C ALA A 219 13.78 -0.63 -10.47
N GLU A 220 14.15 -0.58 -11.75
CA GLU A 220 14.77 0.59 -12.39
C GLU A 220 13.71 1.56 -12.96
N ILE A 221 12.46 1.10 -13.12
CA ILE A 221 11.37 1.91 -13.68
C ILE A 221 10.84 2.90 -12.63
N PRO A 222 10.81 4.21 -12.93
CA PRO A 222 10.33 5.22 -11.99
C PRO A 222 8.95 4.89 -11.43
N LEU A 223 8.73 5.14 -10.14
CA LEU A 223 7.43 4.85 -9.52
C LEU A 223 6.29 5.72 -10.09
N THR A 224 6.62 6.85 -10.73
CA THR A 224 5.66 7.67 -11.49
C THR A 224 5.08 6.95 -12.69
N ASP A 225 5.83 6.05 -13.33
CA ASP A 225 5.43 5.34 -14.54
C ASP A 225 4.47 4.19 -14.18
N TRP A 226 4.54 3.71 -12.94
CA TRP A 226 3.50 2.89 -12.33
C TRP A 226 2.24 3.71 -11.97
N GLY A 227 2.27 5.04 -12.05
CA GLY A 227 1.20 5.90 -11.56
C GLY A 227 1.23 6.11 -10.03
N LEU A 228 2.32 5.76 -9.36
CA LEU A 228 2.49 5.94 -7.91
C LEU A 228 3.07 7.33 -7.59
N LYS A 229 2.26 8.36 -7.80
CA LYS A 229 2.64 9.77 -7.58
C LYS A 229 2.27 10.26 -6.18
N LEU A 230 3.26 10.77 -5.45
CA LEU A 230 3.11 11.11 -4.03
C LEU A 230 2.10 12.25 -3.78
N ASP A 231 2.15 13.29 -4.61
CA ASP A 231 1.31 14.49 -4.53
C ASP A 231 -0.15 14.23 -4.88
N GLU A 232 -0.41 13.31 -5.82
CA GLU A 232 -1.77 12.87 -6.17
C GLU A 232 -2.37 11.95 -5.08
N ILE A 233 -1.58 11.04 -4.51
CA ILE A 233 -2.08 10.02 -3.57
C ILE A 233 -2.21 10.56 -2.13
N PHE A 234 -1.23 11.32 -1.64
CA PHE A 234 -1.21 11.80 -0.26
C PHE A 234 -0.47 13.14 -0.12
N PRO A 235 -1.06 14.25 -0.60
CA PRO A 235 -0.39 15.54 -0.65
C PRO A 235 0.04 16.03 0.74
N LYS A 236 1.32 16.39 0.87
CA LYS A 236 1.88 17.10 2.03
C LYS A 236 3.14 17.88 1.60
N PRO A 237 3.62 18.83 2.43
CA PRO A 237 4.82 19.59 2.10
C PRO A 237 6.05 18.70 1.89
N ASP A 238 6.82 18.96 0.82
CA ASP A 238 8.05 18.24 0.44
C ASP A 238 9.02 18.08 1.61
N ARG A 239 9.21 19.14 2.41
CA ARG A 239 10.05 19.10 3.61
C ARG A 239 9.67 17.96 4.55
N LYS A 240 8.38 17.65 4.73
CA LYS A 240 7.94 16.54 5.58
C LYS A 240 8.31 15.18 4.96
N TYR A 241 8.15 15.03 3.64
CA TYR A 241 8.58 13.80 2.94
C TYR A 241 10.08 13.58 3.08
N ILE A 242 10.87 14.63 2.89
CA ILE A 242 12.33 14.58 3.01
C ILE A 242 12.74 14.20 4.44
N GLU A 243 12.21 14.89 5.47
CA GLU A 243 12.53 14.58 6.87
C GLU A 243 12.15 13.13 7.25
N GLU A 244 10.99 12.64 6.78
CA GLU A 244 10.60 11.26 7.03
C GLU A 244 11.52 10.23 6.35
N THR A 245 12.11 10.61 5.22
CA THR A 245 13.00 9.77 4.42
C THR A 245 14.40 9.72 5.03
N ILE A 246 15.04 10.88 5.25
CA ILE A 246 16.43 10.95 5.75
C ILE A 246 16.57 10.48 7.20
N TYR A 247 15.51 10.56 8.01
CA TYR A 247 15.49 10.07 9.39
C TYR A 247 14.82 8.70 9.54
N LEU A 248 14.52 8.00 8.43
CA LEU A 248 13.86 6.68 8.42
C LEU A 248 12.57 6.59 9.26
N ARG A 249 11.82 7.69 9.36
CA ARG A 249 10.51 7.68 10.04
C ARG A 249 9.47 6.91 9.23
N ASN A 250 9.60 6.93 7.91
CA ASN A 250 8.79 6.10 7.03
C ASN A 250 9.50 4.76 6.78
N PRO A 251 8.94 3.62 7.25
CA PRO A 251 9.57 2.31 7.10
C PRO A 251 9.56 1.80 5.65
N SER A 252 8.66 2.28 4.78
CA SER A 252 8.56 1.80 3.40
C SER A 252 9.73 2.28 2.55
N SER A 253 10.57 1.35 2.10
CA SER A 253 11.68 1.62 1.18
C SER A 253 11.19 2.16 -0.17
N GLN A 254 10.07 1.64 -0.68
CA GLN A 254 9.45 2.10 -1.92
C GLN A 254 8.93 3.55 -1.79
N THR A 255 8.34 3.92 -0.64
CA THR A 255 7.98 5.34 -0.43
C THR A 255 9.22 6.23 -0.36
N ARG A 256 10.30 5.79 0.31
CA ARG A 256 11.56 6.56 0.34
C ARG A 256 12.14 6.74 -1.06
N ARG A 257 12.14 5.69 -1.87
CA ARG A 257 12.50 5.74 -3.30
C ARG A 257 11.68 6.78 -4.05
N ALA A 258 10.35 6.77 -3.90
CA ALA A 258 9.50 7.76 -4.55
C ALA A 258 9.79 9.20 -4.10
N VAL A 259 10.13 9.42 -2.83
CA VAL A 259 10.54 10.75 -2.36
C VAL A 259 11.84 11.18 -3.03
N ILE A 260 12.79 10.27 -3.22
CA ILE A 260 14.04 10.56 -3.91
C ILE A 260 13.75 10.94 -5.37
N GLU A 261 13.03 10.08 -6.10
CA GLU A 261 12.71 10.25 -7.52
C GLU A 261 11.86 11.49 -7.81
N GLN A 262 10.87 11.80 -6.97
CA GLN A 262 9.84 12.79 -7.28
C GLN A 262 10.04 14.13 -6.57
N ILE A 263 10.80 14.17 -5.47
CA ILE A 263 10.97 15.36 -4.64
C ILE A 263 12.44 15.76 -4.54
N ILE A 264 13.32 14.88 -4.07
CA ILE A 264 14.75 15.23 -3.86
C ILE A 264 15.46 15.48 -5.20
N ALA A 265 15.11 14.74 -6.26
CA ALA A 265 15.66 14.96 -7.60
C ALA A 265 15.39 16.35 -8.19
N LYS A 266 14.45 17.12 -7.63
CA LYS A 266 14.15 18.50 -8.04
C LYS A 266 14.99 19.55 -7.31
N LEU A 267 15.72 19.16 -6.27
CA LEU A 267 16.55 20.07 -5.48
C LEU A 267 17.83 20.44 -6.21
N SER A 268 18.42 21.57 -5.84
CA SER A 268 19.75 21.95 -6.32
C SER A 268 20.84 21.05 -5.72
N LYS A 269 21.99 20.98 -6.41
CA LYS A 269 23.18 20.23 -5.94
C LYS A 269 23.57 20.57 -4.50
N ALA A 270 23.58 21.86 -4.15
CA ALA A 270 23.91 22.34 -2.82
C ALA A 270 22.88 21.90 -1.75
N GLU A 271 21.60 21.82 -2.11
CA GLU A 271 20.56 21.32 -1.21
C GLU A 271 20.71 19.80 -0.99
N ILE A 272 21.07 19.04 -2.02
CA ILE A 272 21.33 17.60 -1.93
C ILE A 272 22.56 17.32 -1.05
N GLU A 273 23.65 18.06 -1.24
CA GLU A 273 24.85 17.99 -0.37
C GLU A 273 24.48 18.25 1.10
N LEU A 274 23.67 19.28 1.36
CA LEU A 274 23.18 19.59 2.71
C LEU A 274 22.29 18.46 3.29
N LEU A 275 21.56 17.72 2.47
CA LEU A 275 20.79 16.56 2.94
C LEU A 275 21.71 15.40 3.36
N LEU A 276 22.76 15.13 2.60
CA LEU A 276 23.75 14.10 2.95
C LEU A 276 24.48 14.47 4.25
N GLU A 277 24.90 15.73 4.40
CA GLU A 277 25.49 16.23 5.65
C GLU A 277 24.54 16.05 6.85
N LYS A 278 23.24 16.28 6.67
CA LYS A 278 22.23 16.04 7.73
C LYS A 278 22.11 14.57 8.09
N MET A 279 22.20 13.67 7.12
CA MET A 279 22.18 12.22 7.36
C MET A 279 23.42 11.79 8.14
N ASP A 280 24.61 12.28 7.76
CA ASP A 280 25.87 11.98 8.45
C ASP A 280 25.86 12.54 9.88
N ALA A 281 25.45 13.80 10.05
CA ALA A 281 25.32 14.42 11.37
C ALA A 281 24.27 13.72 12.25
N TYR A 282 23.21 13.15 11.68
CA TYR A 282 22.22 12.38 12.43
C TYR A 282 22.78 11.02 12.85
N LYS A 283 23.43 10.31 11.93
CA LYS A 283 24.13 9.04 12.19
C LYS A 283 25.12 9.16 13.34
N GLU A 284 25.93 10.23 13.36
CA GLU A 284 26.93 10.44 14.43
C GLU A 284 26.33 10.80 15.79
N ARG A 285 25.05 11.26 15.84
CA ARG A 285 24.33 11.47 17.11
C ARG A 285 23.69 10.20 17.66
N LEU A 286 23.57 9.16 16.85
CA LEU A 286 23.01 7.89 17.30
C LEU A 286 24.11 7.05 17.95
N GLU A 287 23.73 6.24 18.93
CA GLU A 287 24.64 5.34 19.64
C GLU A 287 24.09 3.92 19.68
N GLY A 288 24.98 2.94 19.82
CA GLY A 288 24.66 1.53 19.96
C GLY A 288 23.77 1.00 18.83
N LEU A 289 22.75 0.21 19.19
CA LEU A 289 21.84 -0.45 18.25
C LEU A 289 21.16 0.52 17.28
N LYS A 290 20.78 1.72 17.74
CA LYS A 290 20.11 2.71 16.89
C LYS A 290 21.01 3.19 15.76
N LYS A 291 22.31 3.37 16.02
CA LYS A 291 23.29 3.74 15.00
C LYS A 291 23.40 2.63 13.96
N THR A 292 23.58 1.39 14.42
CA THR A 292 23.68 0.21 13.55
C THR A 292 22.43 0.00 12.69
N GLU A 293 21.23 0.11 13.28
CA GLU A 293 19.97 0.01 12.53
C GLU A 293 19.86 1.11 11.48
N TYR A 294 20.18 2.36 11.86
CA TYR A 294 20.15 3.47 10.92
C TYR A 294 21.13 3.24 9.75
N GLU A 295 22.38 2.87 10.03
CA GLU A 295 23.39 2.57 9.00
C GLU A 295 22.91 1.50 8.02
N ILE A 296 22.32 0.41 8.52
CA ILE A 296 21.82 -0.68 7.67
C ILE A 296 20.66 -0.21 6.80
N TYR A 297 19.64 0.41 7.40
CA TYR A 297 18.39 0.74 6.70
C TYR A 297 18.46 2.01 5.85
N SER A 298 19.42 2.90 6.12
CA SER A 298 19.61 4.15 5.37
C SER A 298 20.55 4.00 4.18
N LYS A 299 21.37 2.93 4.12
CA LYS A 299 22.39 2.74 3.08
C LYS A 299 21.87 2.98 1.66
N ASP A 300 20.81 2.29 1.27
CA ASP A 300 20.26 2.43 -0.09
C ASP A 300 19.67 3.81 -0.34
N THR A 301 19.05 4.42 0.67
CA THR A 301 18.53 5.80 0.61
C THR A 301 19.67 6.80 0.42
N TYR A 302 20.77 6.64 1.15
CA TYR A 302 21.96 7.50 1.06
C TYR A 302 22.60 7.41 -0.32
N GLU A 303 22.85 6.20 -0.82
CA GLU A 303 23.48 6.00 -2.13
C GLU A 303 22.60 6.51 -3.28
N GLN A 304 21.27 6.34 -3.20
CA GLN A 304 20.36 6.89 -4.20
C GLN A 304 20.34 8.43 -4.20
N ILE A 305 20.36 9.08 -3.03
CA ILE A 305 20.46 10.54 -2.94
C ILE A 305 21.80 11.02 -3.49
N LYS A 306 22.89 10.33 -3.14
CA LYS A 306 24.25 10.64 -3.60
C LYS A 306 24.40 10.51 -5.12
N ALA A 307 23.72 9.56 -5.73
CA ALA A 307 23.72 9.36 -7.18
C ALA A 307 23.09 10.53 -7.97
N LEU A 308 22.43 11.49 -7.31
CA LEU A 308 21.88 12.69 -7.93
C LEU A 308 22.89 13.85 -8.07
N LEU A 309 24.13 13.70 -7.58
CA LEU A 309 25.19 14.73 -7.59
C LEU A 309 26.14 14.64 -8.79
#